data_AF-A0AAU2R708-F1
#
_entry.id   AF-A0AAU2R708-F1
#
_cell.length_a   1.000
_cell.length_b   1.000
_cell.length_c   1.000
_cell.angle_alpha   90.00
_cell.angle_beta   90.00
_cell.angle_gamma   90.00
#
_symmetry.space_group_name_H-M   'P 1'
#
loop_
_entity.id
_entity.type
_entity.pdbx_description
1 polymer ?
#
loop_
_entity_poly.entity_id
_entity_poly.type
_entity_poly.pdbx_seq_one_letter_code
_entity_poly.pdbx_strand_id
1 'polypeptide(L)'
;MLAACESAGHTAPAEAWQALTGTWNWATPLPAAACHADFPGATARPTPGGFTLSGLWSPPAPEQTGPWLVLPLPVTGTGEPDLFVVASKALSGPGGAGAVVRVDDLYVPAGFATHSAGAPLRVGDAAFLWTAVAALALGTARRITDVLAAPYAGGAASTRQAAATAAELAAVLHDERLSLAAMLHDAPSARQGLPTAVEQRLAAHVPRAGRAVQHVVAAAYEHALTADWGGGPHPLVSLIEAGSPILQQARYTTELLPPRDRTSLRKAEHGDDRRISG
;
A
#
# COMPACT_ATOMS: atom_id res chain seq x y z
N MET A 1 1.36 0.99 18.39
CA MET A 1 1.00 0.84 16.97
C MET A 1 2.16 0.26 16.17
N LEU A 2 3.29 0.96 16.03
CA LEU A 2 4.46 0.50 15.24
C LEU A 2 4.85 -0.96 15.54
N ALA A 3 5.19 -1.28 16.79
CA ALA A 3 5.59 -2.63 17.19
C ALA A 3 4.48 -3.70 17.00
N ALA A 4 3.21 -3.32 17.15
CA ALA A 4 2.09 -4.24 16.95
C ALA A 4 1.90 -4.58 15.46
N CYS A 5 1.96 -3.57 14.58
CA CYS A 5 1.91 -3.76 13.14
C CYS A 5 3.13 -4.55 12.63
N GLU A 6 4.33 -4.26 13.13
CA GLU A 6 5.53 -5.02 12.78
C GLU A 6 5.42 -6.48 13.22
N SER A 7 4.97 -6.73 14.45
CA SER A 7 4.74 -8.09 14.96
C SER A 7 3.69 -8.85 14.14
N ALA A 8 2.60 -8.18 13.75
CA ALA A 8 1.55 -8.77 12.93
C ALA A 8 2.06 -9.09 11.51
N GLY A 9 2.77 -8.16 10.86
CA GLY A 9 3.37 -8.38 9.54
C GLY A 9 4.43 -9.48 9.55
N HIS A 10 5.14 -9.64 10.66
CA HIS A 10 6.03 -10.78 10.87
C HIS A 10 5.23 -12.08 11.03
N THR A 11 4.27 -12.14 11.95
CA THR A 11 3.58 -13.39 12.33
C THR A 11 2.65 -13.94 11.25
N ALA A 12 1.90 -13.09 10.56
CA ALA A 12 0.94 -13.49 9.54
C ALA A 12 0.65 -12.33 8.56
N PRO A 13 1.49 -12.11 7.53
CA PRO A 13 1.36 -10.97 6.62
C PRO A 13 -0.04 -10.83 5.98
N ALA A 14 -0.60 -11.93 5.47
CA ALA A 14 -1.90 -11.91 4.80
C ALA A 14 -3.04 -11.53 5.76
N GLU A 15 -3.09 -12.14 6.94
CA GLU A 15 -4.09 -11.85 7.97
C GLU A 15 -3.93 -10.41 8.49
N ALA A 16 -2.70 -9.94 8.65
CA ALA A 16 -2.44 -8.58 9.08
C ALA A 16 -2.91 -7.53 8.05
N TRP A 17 -2.77 -7.83 6.75
CA TRP A 17 -3.33 -6.98 5.69
C TRP A 17 -4.86 -6.99 5.72
N GLN A 18 -5.48 -8.18 5.78
CA GLN A 18 -6.93 -8.33 5.86
C GLN A 18 -7.51 -7.61 7.08
N ALA A 19 -6.85 -7.71 8.24
CA ALA A 19 -7.25 -6.99 9.44
C ALA A 19 -7.14 -5.47 9.26
N LEU A 20 -6.08 -4.98 8.61
CA LEU A 20 -5.92 -3.56 8.32
C LEU A 20 -7.03 -3.04 7.40
N THR A 21 -7.30 -3.70 6.27
CA THR A 21 -8.30 -3.24 5.28
C THR A 21 -9.74 -3.48 5.73
N GLY A 22 -9.99 -4.53 6.51
CA GLY A 22 -11.28 -4.77 7.13
C GLY A 22 -11.60 -3.78 8.25
N THR A 23 -10.58 -3.26 8.94
CA THR A 23 -10.76 -2.24 9.98
C THR A 23 -10.83 -0.83 9.39
N TRP A 24 -10.02 -0.52 8.37
CA TRP A 24 -9.84 0.83 7.85
C TRP A 24 -10.03 0.90 6.34
N ASN A 25 -10.97 1.75 5.91
CA ASN A 25 -11.08 2.15 4.52
C ASN A 25 -10.05 3.26 4.24
N TRP A 26 -8.86 2.85 3.83
CA TRP A 26 -7.78 3.77 3.47
C TRP A 26 -8.00 4.50 2.14
N ALA A 27 -8.92 4.02 1.30
CA ALA A 27 -9.22 4.62 0.00
C ALA A 27 -10.21 5.78 0.08
N THR A 28 -10.90 5.97 1.21
CA THR A 28 -11.90 7.06 1.39
C THR A 28 -11.40 8.47 1.00
N PRO A 29 -10.14 8.88 1.28
CA PRO A 29 -9.68 10.22 0.90
C PRO A 29 -9.47 10.42 -0.61
N LEU A 30 -9.50 9.34 -1.40
CA LEU A 30 -9.24 9.39 -2.83
C LEU A 30 -10.52 9.73 -3.60
N PRO A 31 -10.43 10.41 -4.76
CA PRO A 31 -11.56 10.59 -5.65
C PRO A 31 -12.13 9.24 -6.09
N ALA A 32 -13.46 9.12 -6.13
CA ALA A 32 -14.14 7.88 -6.52
C ALA A 32 -14.90 8.06 -7.84
N ALA A 33 -14.83 7.05 -8.69
CA ALA A 33 -15.68 6.93 -9.87
C ALA A 33 -17.08 6.46 -9.47
N ALA A 34 -18.09 6.84 -10.25
CA ALA A 34 -19.42 6.27 -10.15
C ALA A 34 -19.51 4.97 -10.96
N CYS A 35 -19.86 3.86 -10.32
CA CYS A 35 -20.14 2.61 -11.00
C CYS A 35 -21.53 2.67 -11.66
N HIS A 36 -21.62 2.30 -12.94
CA HIS A 36 -22.91 2.17 -13.62
C HIS A 36 -23.47 0.77 -13.40
N ALA A 37 -24.62 0.67 -12.74
CA ALA A 37 -25.25 -0.61 -12.39
C ALA A 37 -26.04 -1.25 -13.56
N ASP A 38 -26.34 -0.49 -14.61
CA ASP A 38 -27.36 -0.84 -15.62
C ASP A 38 -26.81 -1.60 -16.86
N PHE A 39 -25.52 -1.89 -16.93
CA PHE A 39 -24.82 -2.65 -17.98
C PHE A 39 -23.94 -3.71 -17.32
N PRO A 40 -23.64 -4.89 -17.93
CA PRO A 40 -23.28 -6.11 -17.20
C PRO A 40 -22.33 -5.76 -16.06
N GLY A 41 -22.87 -5.89 -14.83
CA GLY A 41 -22.42 -5.12 -13.68
C GLY A 41 -20.92 -5.19 -13.49
N ALA A 42 -20.33 -4.11 -12.96
CA ALA A 42 -18.90 -4.12 -12.68
C ALA A 42 -18.52 -5.33 -11.80
N THR A 43 -17.45 -6.03 -12.19
CA THR A 43 -16.99 -7.25 -11.54
C THR A 43 -15.50 -7.18 -11.23
N ALA A 44 -15.10 -7.89 -10.18
CA ALA A 44 -13.72 -8.26 -9.91
C ALA A 44 -13.60 -9.78 -9.96
N ARG A 45 -12.54 -10.28 -10.60
CA ARG A 45 -12.17 -11.69 -10.54
C ARG A 45 -10.81 -11.82 -9.86
N PRO A 46 -10.66 -12.67 -8.83
CA PRO A 46 -9.36 -12.96 -8.24
C PRO A 46 -8.38 -13.54 -9.27
N THR A 47 -7.13 -13.10 -9.22
CA THR A 47 -6.02 -13.61 -10.05
C THR A 47 -4.74 -13.61 -9.20
N PRO A 48 -3.68 -14.38 -9.52
CA PRO A 48 -2.45 -14.34 -8.74
C PRO A 48 -1.93 -12.91 -8.49
N GLY A 49 -1.76 -12.56 -7.22
CA GLY A 49 -1.27 -11.26 -6.77
C GLY A 49 -2.26 -10.08 -6.83
N GLY A 50 -3.53 -10.30 -7.24
CA GLY A 50 -4.50 -9.22 -7.38
C GLY A 50 -5.86 -9.62 -7.94
N PHE A 51 -6.44 -8.72 -8.73
CA PHE A 51 -7.77 -8.84 -9.31
C PHE A 51 -7.78 -8.34 -10.75
N THR A 52 -8.65 -8.89 -11.60
CA THR A 52 -8.99 -8.28 -12.90
C THR A 52 -10.37 -7.64 -12.80
N LEU A 53 -10.46 -6.37 -13.19
CA LEU A 53 -11.70 -5.59 -13.16
C LEU A 53 -12.28 -5.41 -14.55
N SER A 54 -13.59 -5.61 -14.67
CA SER A 54 -14.34 -5.34 -15.91
C SER A 54 -15.66 -4.65 -15.57
N GLY A 55 -16.05 -3.63 -16.34
CA GLY A 55 -17.26 -2.85 -16.05
C GLY A 55 -17.24 -1.44 -16.66
N LEU A 56 -18.23 -0.64 -16.26
CA LEU A 56 -18.40 0.74 -16.69
C LEU A 56 -18.35 1.68 -15.48
N TRP A 57 -17.47 2.69 -15.55
CA TRP A 57 -17.34 3.71 -14.52
C TRP A 57 -17.35 5.11 -15.13
N SER A 58 -18.00 6.05 -14.46
CA SER A 58 -17.85 7.48 -14.73
C SER A 58 -16.82 8.07 -13.78
N PRO A 59 -15.62 8.46 -14.25
CA PRO A 59 -14.66 9.18 -13.42
C PRO A 59 -15.24 10.55 -13.00
N PRO A 60 -14.76 11.11 -11.88
CA PRO A 60 -15.12 12.46 -11.47
C PRO A 60 -14.63 13.50 -12.49
N ALA A 61 -15.06 14.75 -12.32
CA ALA A 61 -14.60 15.84 -13.19
C ALA A 61 -13.05 15.93 -13.20
N PRO A 62 -12.41 16.36 -14.31
CA PRO A 62 -10.96 16.44 -14.41
C PRO A 62 -10.30 17.24 -13.29
N GLU A 63 -10.96 18.31 -12.81
CA GLU A 63 -10.49 19.16 -11.70
C GLU A 63 -10.44 18.43 -10.35
N GLN A 64 -11.22 17.36 -10.20
CA GLN A 64 -11.29 16.52 -9.00
C GLN A 64 -10.47 15.22 -9.17
N THR A 65 -9.95 14.97 -10.37
CA THR A 65 -9.21 13.75 -10.67
C THR A 65 -7.77 13.88 -10.21
N GLY A 66 -7.42 13.18 -9.13
CA GLY A 66 -6.04 13.02 -8.68
C GLY A 66 -5.27 12.01 -9.53
N PRO A 67 -4.00 11.71 -9.19
CA PRO A 67 -3.21 10.66 -9.87
C PRO A 67 -3.77 9.25 -9.64
N TRP A 68 -4.61 9.07 -8.62
CA TRP A 68 -5.25 7.82 -8.23
C TRP A 68 -6.77 7.99 -8.14
N LEU A 69 -7.50 6.92 -8.46
CA LEU A 69 -8.95 6.87 -8.47
C LEU A 69 -9.45 5.58 -7.83
N VAL A 70 -10.54 5.66 -7.07
CA VAL A 70 -11.26 4.49 -6.54
C VAL A 70 -12.34 4.06 -7.54
N LEU A 71 -12.34 2.77 -7.87
CA LEU A 71 -13.37 2.07 -8.61
C LEU A 71 -14.17 1.22 -7.63
N PRO A 72 -15.37 1.66 -7.23
CA PRO A 72 -16.25 0.86 -6.38
C PRO A 72 -16.92 -0.25 -7.19
N LEU A 73 -17.17 -1.38 -6.54
CA LEU A 73 -18.07 -2.42 -7.00
C LEU A 73 -19.34 -2.45 -6.15
N PRO A 74 -20.48 -2.90 -6.71
CA PRO A 74 -21.66 -3.20 -5.92
C PRO A 74 -21.33 -4.27 -4.87
N VAL A 75 -21.67 -4.01 -3.60
CA VAL A 75 -21.40 -4.96 -2.51
C VAL A 75 -22.28 -6.19 -2.67
N THR A 76 -21.66 -7.34 -2.93
CA THR A 76 -22.36 -8.64 -3.08
C THR A 76 -22.40 -9.47 -1.79
N GLY A 77 -21.85 -8.94 -0.68
CA GLY A 77 -21.92 -9.55 0.65
C GLY A 77 -20.90 -10.66 0.94
N THR A 78 -19.91 -10.86 0.05
CA THR A 78 -18.96 -12.00 0.12
C THR A 78 -17.72 -11.76 0.99
N GLY A 79 -17.60 -10.62 1.67
CA GLY A 79 -16.38 -10.25 2.41
C GLY A 79 -15.16 -9.95 1.51
N GLU A 80 -15.35 -10.02 0.20
CA GLU A 80 -14.36 -9.64 -0.80
C GLU A 80 -14.18 -8.12 -0.83
N PRO A 81 -13.01 -7.63 -1.27
CA PRO A 81 -12.81 -6.20 -1.51
C PRO A 81 -13.82 -5.67 -2.52
N ASP A 82 -14.39 -4.51 -2.22
CA ASP A 82 -15.39 -3.82 -3.04
C ASP A 82 -14.91 -2.43 -3.48
N LEU A 83 -13.72 -2.02 -3.03
CA LEU A 83 -13.05 -0.78 -3.46
C LEU A 83 -11.69 -1.11 -4.06
N PHE A 84 -11.45 -0.66 -5.29
CA PHE A 84 -10.20 -0.90 -6.01
C PHE A 84 -9.57 0.42 -6.42
N VAL A 85 -8.28 0.59 -6.13
CA VAL A 85 -7.57 1.82 -6.44
C VAL A 85 -6.68 1.64 -7.67
N VAL A 86 -6.83 2.52 -8.65
CA VAL A 86 -6.08 2.49 -9.91
C VAL A 86 -5.47 3.86 -10.20
N ALA A 87 -4.41 3.88 -10.99
CA ALA A 87 -3.88 5.14 -11.49
C ALA A 87 -4.88 5.76 -12.48
N SER A 88 -5.21 7.04 -12.35
CA SER A 88 -6.24 7.69 -13.18
C SER A 88 -5.92 7.63 -14.68
N LYS A 89 -4.62 7.63 -15.02
CA LYS A 89 -4.13 7.46 -16.41
C LYS A 89 -4.52 6.11 -17.04
N ALA A 90 -4.80 5.08 -16.24
CA ALA A 90 -5.25 3.77 -16.71
C ALA A 90 -6.68 3.81 -17.27
N LEU A 91 -7.43 4.87 -16.97
CA LEU A 91 -8.83 5.06 -17.37
C LEU A 91 -9.00 6.15 -18.44
N SER A 92 -7.91 6.75 -18.90
CA SER A 92 -7.95 7.79 -19.93
C SER A 92 -8.26 7.20 -21.30
N GLY A 93 -9.55 7.19 -21.66
CA GLY A 93 -10.03 6.94 -23.02
C GLY A 93 -10.20 8.24 -23.82
N PRO A 94 -10.55 8.17 -25.13
CA PRO A 94 -10.74 9.35 -25.99
C PRO A 94 -11.97 10.23 -25.64
N GLY A 95 -12.62 10.00 -24.50
CA GLY A 95 -13.83 10.71 -24.07
C GLY A 95 -13.52 11.90 -23.16
N GLY A 96 -14.27 12.99 -23.33
CA GLY A 96 -14.18 14.19 -22.48
C GLY A 96 -14.67 13.98 -21.05
N ALA A 97 -14.64 15.06 -20.25
CA ALA A 97 -15.11 15.06 -18.86
C ALA A 97 -16.51 14.43 -18.72
N GLY A 98 -16.68 13.49 -17.78
CA GLY A 98 -17.95 12.80 -17.53
C GLY A 98 -18.25 11.64 -18.49
N ALA A 99 -17.35 11.32 -19.44
CA ALA A 99 -17.50 10.15 -20.28
C ALA A 99 -17.45 8.86 -19.47
N VAL A 100 -18.38 7.94 -19.74
CA VAL A 100 -18.35 6.60 -19.19
C VAL A 100 -17.16 5.85 -19.78
N VAL A 101 -16.29 5.34 -18.92
CA VAL A 101 -15.12 4.56 -19.28
C VAL A 101 -15.46 3.08 -19.15
N ARG A 102 -15.29 2.34 -20.24
CA ARG A 102 -15.29 0.88 -20.22
C ARG A 102 -13.91 0.38 -19.84
N VAL A 103 -13.89 -0.43 -18.80
CA VAL A 103 -12.70 -1.17 -18.37
C VAL A 103 -12.94 -2.64 -18.69
N ASP A 104 -11.93 -3.28 -19.29
CA ASP A 104 -11.97 -4.69 -19.67
C ASP A 104 -10.69 -5.36 -19.17
N ASP A 105 -10.84 -6.27 -18.20
CA ASP A 105 -9.78 -7.05 -17.58
C ASP A 105 -8.57 -6.24 -17.06
N LEU A 106 -8.84 -5.07 -16.47
CA LEU A 106 -7.80 -4.24 -15.85
C LEU A 106 -7.25 -4.92 -14.61
N TYR A 107 -5.95 -5.22 -14.62
CA TYR A 107 -5.27 -5.75 -13.46
C TYR A 107 -5.11 -4.72 -12.36
N VAL A 108 -5.53 -5.08 -11.14
CA VAL A 108 -5.34 -4.31 -9.91
C VAL A 108 -4.59 -5.17 -8.89
N PRO A 109 -3.41 -4.74 -8.41
CA PRO A 109 -2.68 -5.48 -7.39
C PRO A 109 -3.48 -5.58 -6.08
N ALA A 110 -3.34 -6.69 -5.34
CA ALA A 110 -4.11 -6.94 -4.12
C ALA A 110 -3.92 -5.88 -3.02
N GLY A 111 -2.75 -5.21 -2.96
CA GLY A 111 -2.49 -4.10 -2.05
C GLY A 111 -3.31 -2.84 -2.33
N PHE A 112 -3.91 -2.76 -3.52
CA PHE A 112 -4.76 -1.65 -3.97
C PHE A 112 -6.25 -1.97 -3.87
N ALA A 113 -6.60 -3.11 -3.29
CA ALA A 113 -7.97 -3.50 -2.99
C ALA A 113 -8.26 -3.30 -1.49
N THR A 114 -9.44 -2.79 -1.16
CA THR A 114 -9.88 -2.57 0.22
C THR A 114 -11.40 -2.68 0.35
N HIS A 115 -11.89 -2.51 1.58
CA HIS A 115 -13.29 -2.67 1.93
C HIS A 115 -13.96 -1.35 2.27
N SER A 116 -15.14 -1.10 1.72
CA SER A 116 -15.97 0.06 2.08
C SER A 116 -16.51 -0.01 3.50
N ALA A 117 -16.68 -1.22 4.04
CA ALA A 117 -17.16 -1.49 5.39
C ALA A 117 -16.17 -1.06 6.49
N GLY A 118 -14.89 -0.89 6.16
CA GLY A 118 -13.88 -0.38 7.09
C GLY A 118 -14.16 1.06 7.49
N ALA A 119 -13.73 1.46 8.69
CA ALA A 119 -13.91 2.83 9.14
C ALA A 119 -13.13 3.81 8.23
N PRO A 120 -13.76 4.89 7.74
CA PRO A 120 -13.16 5.77 6.75
C PRO A 120 -11.96 6.54 7.31
N LEU A 121 -10.83 6.47 6.61
CA LEU A 121 -9.70 7.35 6.89
C LEU A 121 -9.95 8.73 6.26
N ARG A 122 -9.44 9.77 6.91
CA ARG A 122 -9.44 11.14 6.40
C ARG A 122 -8.06 11.46 5.82
N VAL A 123 -7.96 12.53 5.03
CA VAL A 123 -6.67 13.08 4.57
C VAL A 123 -5.70 13.32 5.74
N GLY A 124 -6.21 13.62 6.94
CA GLY A 124 -5.39 13.78 8.14
C GLY A 124 -4.79 12.53 8.74
N ASP A 125 -5.25 11.36 8.32
CA ASP A 125 -4.81 10.06 8.82
C ASP A 125 -3.68 9.47 7.95
N ALA A 126 -3.14 10.23 7.00
CA ALA A 126 -2.09 9.76 6.08
C ALA A 126 -0.87 9.21 6.83
N ALA A 127 -0.38 9.95 7.85
CA ALA A 127 0.73 9.51 8.69
C ALA A 127 0.44 8.20 9.44
N PHE A 128 -0.81 7.97 9.84
CA PHE A 128 -1.23 6.72 10.46
C PHE A 128 -1.10 5.56 9.46
N LEU A 129 -1.64 5.73 8.25
CA LEU A 129 -1.55 4.71 7.19
C LEU A 129 -0.10 4.42 6.81
N TRP A 130 0.72 5.44 6.57
CA TRP A 130 2.11 5.23 6.19
C TRP A 130 2.89 4.47 7.26
N THR A 131 2.68 4.82 8.54
CA THR A 131 3.34 4.13 9.65
C THR A 131 2.89 2.67 9.75
N ALA A 132 1.58 2.41 9.64
CA ALA A 132 1.04 1.05 9.72
C ALA A 132 1.57 0.17 8.57
N VAL A 133 1.53 0.67 7.34
CA VAL A 133 2.01 -0.05 6.15
C VAL A 133 3.52 -0.27 6.20
N ALA A 134 4.30 0.75 6.57
CA ALA A 134 5.76 0.61 6.70
C ALA A 134 6.12 -0.42 7.78
N ALA A 135 5.45 -0.41 8.93
CA ALA A 135 5.68 -1.38 9.99
C ALA A 135 5.33 -2.81 9.57
N LEU A 136 4.17 -3.01 8.93
CA LEU A 136 3.78 -4.30 8.37
C LEU A 136 4.81 -4.82 7.35
N ALA A 137 5.30 -3.93 6.48
CA ALA A 137 6.29 -4.26 5.46
C ALA A 137 7.64 -4.65 6.07
N LEU A 138 8.12 -3.90 7.07
CA LEU A 138 9.35 -4.22 7.81
C LEU A 138 9.21 -5.56 8.55
N GLY A 139 8.06 -5.81 9.18
CA GLY A 139 7.77 -7.09 9.85
C GLY A 139 7.78 -8.27 8.88
N THR A 140 7.13 -8.10 7.72
CA THR A 140 7.10 -9.09 6.64
C THR A 140 8.50 -9.37 6.11
N ALA A 141 9.28 -8.32 5.82
CA ALA A 141 10.66 -8.44 5.34
C ALA A 141 11.57 -9.12 6.36
N ARG A 142 11.40 -8.83 7.66
CA ARG A 142 12.13 -9.52 8.73
C ARG A 142 11.82 -11.02 8.76
N ARG A 143 10.56 -11.41 8.55
CA ARG A 143 10.25 -12.84 8.41
C ARG A 143 10.88 -13.45 7.17
N ILE A 144 10.93 -12.72 6.06
CA ILE A 144 11.63 -13.17 4.85
C ILE A 144 13.12 -13.40 5.16
N THR A 145 13.79 -12.52 5.91
CA THR A 145 15.19 -12.74 6.30
C THR A 145 15.36 -13.93 7.25
N ASP A 146 14.42 -14.15 8.18
CA ASP A 146 14.46 -15.31 9.08
C ASP A 146 14.35 -16.63 8.30
N VAL A 147 13.45 -16.66 7.31
CA VAL A 147 13.26 -17.80 6.40
C VAL A 147 14.49 -17.96 5.52
N LEU A 148 15.06 -16.88 4.95
CA LEU A 148 16.27 -16.92 4.13
C LEU A 148 17.50 -17.44 4.89
N ALA A 149 17.62 -17.12 6.18
CA ALA A 149 18.71 -17.59 7.03
C ALA A 149 18.53 -19.06 7.48
N ALA A 150 17.34 -19.64 7.31
CA ALA A 150 17.07 -20.99 7.77
C ALA A 150 17.85 -22.04 6.95
N PRO A 151 18.41 -23.07 7.60
CA PRO A 151 19.09 -24.14 6.88
C PRO A 151 18.07 -25.00 6.12
N TYR A 152 17.90 -24.72 4.84
CA TYR A 152 17.20 -25.62 3.92
C TYR A 152 18.12 -26.76 3.48
N ALA A 153 17.52 -27.86 3.02
CA ALA A 153 18.22 -29.08 2.55
C ALA A 153 19.08 -28.89 1.28
N GLY A 154 19.53 -27.67 0.98
CA GLY A 154 20.53 -27.36 -0.02
C GLY A 154 21.96 -27.57 0.51
N GLY A 155 22.94 -27.59 -0.42
CA GLY A 155 24.34 -27.82 -0.07
C GLY A 155 24.93 -26.73 0.85
N ALA A 156 25.80 -27.14 1.78
CA ALA A 156 26.31 -26.32 2.90
C ALA A 156 26.97 -24.98 2.52
N ALA A 157 27.52 -24.85 1.31
CA ALA A 157 28.13 -23.61 0.83
C ALA A 157 27.08 -22.54 0.47
N SER A 158 25.96 -22.95 -0.15
CA SER A 158 24.83 -22.07 -0.47
C SER A 158 24.16 -21.57 0.81
N THR A 159 24.04 -22.44 1.83
CA THR A 159 23.46 -22.10 3.13
C THR A 159 24.25 -21.03 3.88
N ARG A 160 25.59 -21.06 3.83
CA ARG A 160 26.43 -20.05 4.51
C ARG A 160 26.32 -18.67 3.87
N GLN A 161 26.30 -18.62 2.53
CA GLN A 161 26.15 -17.36 1.79
C GLN A 161 24.77 -16.74 2.03
N ALA A 162 23.70 -17.55 1.96
CA ALA A 162 22.33 -17.11 2.22
C ALA A 162 22.18 -16.55 3.65
N ALA A 163 22.78 -17.21 4.65
CA ALA A 163 22.76 -16.73 6.03
C ALA A 163 23.50 -15.39 6.21
N ALA A 164 24.65 -15.20 5.54
CA ALA A 164 25.38 -13.94 5.58
C ALA A 164 24.57 -12.80 4.94
N THR A 165 24.01 -13.02 3.75
CA THR A 165 23.12 -12.05 3.09
C THR A 165 21.89 -11.73 3.92
N ALA A 166 21.26 -12.74 4.54
CA ALA A 166 20.12 -12.53 5.43
C ALA A 166 20.48 -11.66 6.65
N ALA A 167 21.66 -11.87 7.25
CA ALA A 167 22.11 -11.08 8.39
C ALA A 167 22.37 -9.60 8.02
N GLU A 168 23.00 -9.35 6.87
CA GLU A 168 23.21 -7.98 6.36
C GLU A 168 21.88 -7.26 6.11
N LEU A 169 20.94 -7.94 5.44
CA LEU A 169 19.60 -7.43 5.19
C LEU A 169 18.82 -7.18 6.48
N ALA A 170 18.91 -8.08 7.46
CA ALA A 170 18.28 -7.93 8.76
C ALA A 170 18.83 -6.73 9.54
N ALA A 171 20.14 -6.46 9.46
CA ALA A 171 20.75 -5.27 10.06
C ALA A 171 20.19 -3.98 9.44
N VAL A 172 20.10 -3.91 8.11
CA VAL A 172 19.51 -2.75 7.41
C VAL A 172 18.04 -2.55 7.82
N LEU A 173 17.24 -3.62 7.87
CA LEU A 173 15.85 -3.53 8.33
C LEU A 173 15.76 -3.05 9.78
N HIS A 174 16.67 -3.49 10.64
CA HIS A 174 16.72 -3.07 12.04
C HIS A 174 17.01 -1.57 12.17
N ASP A 175 17.95 -1.04 11.38
CA ASP A 175 18.28 0.39 11.37
C ASP A 175 17.11 1.25 10.88
N GLU A 176 16.40 0.81 9.84
CA GLU A 176 15.20 1.51 9.36
C GLU A 176 14.07 1.47 10.41
N ARG A 177 13.89 0.33 11.09
CA ARG A 177 12.93 0.20 12.20
C ARG A 177 13.27 1.14 13.37
N LEU A 178 14.54 1.22 13.77
CA LEU A 178 14.98 2.13 14.83
C LEU A 178 14.81 3.59 14.42
N SER A 179 15.11 3.93 13.16
CA SER A 179 14.94 5.28 12.61
C SER A 179 13.47 5.70 12.62
N LEU A 180 12.57 4.81 12.21
CA LEU A 180 11.13 5.05 12.24
C LEU A 180 10.61 5.18 13.68
N ALA A 181 11.07 4.33 14.60
CA ALA A 181 10.70 4.40 16.01
C ALA A 181 11.17 5.72 16.66
N ALA A 182 12.40 6.14 16.39
CA ALA A 182 12.95 7.41 16.90
C ALA A 182 12.16 8.62 16.38
N MET A 183 11.74 8.61 15.12
CA MET A 183 10.94 9.68 14.53
C MET A 183 9.57 9.82 15.20
N LEU A 184 9.01 8.72 15.70
CA LEU A 184 7.67 8.65 16.28
C LEU A 184 7.67 8.71 17.82
N HIS A 185 8.84 8.74 18.48
CA HIS A 185 8.95 8.60 19.94
C HIS A 185 8.20 9.68 20.72
N ASP A 186 8.35 10.95 20.32
CA ASP A 186 7.69 12.10 20.94
C ASP A 186 6.47 12.59 20.15
N ALA A 187 6.05 11.81 19.16
CA ALA A 187 4.95 12.20 18.30
C ALA A 187 3.60 11.91 19.01
N PRO A 188 2.63 12.83 18.97
CA PRO A 188 1.25 12.46 19.27
C PRO A 188 0.85 11.29 18.36
N SER A 189 -0.10 10.48 18.82
CA SER A 189 -0.53 9.32 18.02
C SER A 189 -0.85 9.77 16.58
N ALA A 190 -0.40 9.01 15.58
CA ALA A 190 -0.49 9.44 14.17
C ALA A 190 -1.92 9.79 13.71
N ARG A 191 -2.95 9.34 14.45
CA ARG A 191 -4.37 9.69 14.28
C ARG A 191 -4.79 11.05 14.84
N GLN A 192 -4.11 11.53 15.87
CA GLN A 192 -4.34 12.86 16.44
C GLN A 192 -3.66 13.97 15.62
N GLY A 193 -2.96 13.59 14.55
CA GLY A 193 -2.22 14.47 13.65
C GLY A 193 -0.79 14.66 14.13
N LEU A 194 0.15 14.58 13.19
CA LEU A 194 1.56 14.85 13.46
C LEU A 194 1.89 16.33 13.25
N PRO A 195 2.88 16.89 13.97
CA PRO A 195 3.48 18.15 13.60
C PRO A 195 4.01 18.09 12.15
N THR A 196 3.83 19.13 11.35
CA THR A 196 4.16 19.14 9.91
C THR A 196 5.61 18.71 9.64
N ALA A 197 6.57 19.14 10.45
CA ALA A 197 7.97 18.74 10.30
C ALA A 197 8.20 17.23 10.57
N VAL A 198 7.41 16.62 11.45
CA VAL A 198 7.45 15.16 11.69
C VAL A 198 6.77 14.43 10.53
N GLU A 199 5.61 14.92 10.08
CA GLU A 199 4.87 14.36 8.94
C GLU A 199 5.72 14.35 7.65
N GLN A 200 6.42 15.45 7.34
CA GLN A 200 7.29 15.54 6.17
C GLN A 200 8.50 14.59 6.25
N ARG A 201 9.14 14.50 7.43
CA ARG A 201 10.24 13.55 7.65
C ARG A 201 9.75 12.11 7.49
N LEU A 202 8.55 11.81 8.00
CA LEU A 202 7.94 10.49 7.87
C LEU A 202 7.63 10.17 6.41
N ALA A 203 7.02 11.09 5.67
CA ALA A 203 6.74 10.96 4.25
C ALA A 203 8.00 10.73 3.41
N ALA A 204 9.14 11.32 3.79
CA ALA A 204 10.43 11.09 3.13
C ALA A 204 11.07 9.74 3.53
N HIS A 205 10.87 9.30 4.77
CA HIS A 205 11.46 8.07 5.30
C HIS A 205 10.73 6.81 4.83
N VAL A 206 9.40 6.83 4.71
CA VAL A 206 8.60 5.66 4.32
C VAL A 206 9.03 5.06 2.97
N PRO A 207 9.29 5.84 1.89
CA PRO A 207 9.85 5.30 0.65
C PRO A 207 11.24 4.67 0.82
N ARG A 208 12.05 5.15 1.76
CA ARG A 208 13.37 4.59 2.06
C ARG A 208 13.24 3.21 2.71
N ALA A 209 12.37 3.07 3.72
CA ALA A 209 12.05 1.77 4.30
C ALA A 209 11.48 0.80 3.25
N GLY A 210 10.62 1.29 2.36
CA GLY A 210 10.10 0.52 1.23
C GLY A 210 11.19 -0.02 0.29
N ARG A 211 12.24 0.75 0.01
CA ARG A 211 13.39 0.28 -0.79
C ARG A 211 14.20 -0.80 -0.08
N ALA A 212 14.44 -0.65 1.22
CA ALA A 212 15.11 -1.69 2.02
C ALA A 212 14.33 -3.02 1.99
N VAL A 213 13.02 -2.94 2.14
CA VAL A 213 12.11 -4.09 2.01
C VAL A 213 12.18 -4.71 0.61
N GLN A 214 12.23 -3.90 -0.45
CA GLN A 214 12.36 -4.41 -1.82
C GLN A 214 13.68 -5.16 -2.06
N HIS A 215 14.80 -4.71 -1.49
CA HIS A 215 16.07 -5.44 -1.58
C HIS A 215 15.98 -6.82 -0.91
N VAL A 216 15.27 -6.92 0.22
CA VAL A 216 15.03 -8.21 0.89
C VAL A 216 14.22 -9.15 0.01
N VAL A 217 13.13 -8.65 -0.60
CA VAL A 217 12.29 -9.43 -1.50
C VAL A 217 13.06 -9.89 -2.73
N ALA A 218 13.89 -9.02 -3.32
CA ALA A 218 14.74 -9.37 -4.46
C ALA A 218 15.72 -10.49 -4.11
N ALA A 219 16.46 -10.35 -3.00
CA ALA A 219 17.40 -11.38 -2.54
C ALA A 219 16.70 -12.72 -2.24
N ALA A 220 15.50 -12.68 -1.67
CA ALA A 220 14.69 -13.86 -1.41
C ALA A 220 14.24 -14.56 -2.70
N TYR A 221 13.85 -13.81 -3.74
CA TYR A 221 13.53 -14.37 -5.04
C TYR A 221 14.76 -14.98 -5.72
N GLU A 222 15.90 -14.29 -5.72
CA GLU A 222 17.15 -14.80 -6.27
C GLU A 222 17.56 -16.12 -5.59
N HIS A 223 17.43 -16.20 -4.27
CA HIS A 223 17.66 -17.44 -3.54
C HIS A 223 16.67 -18.55 -3.93
N ALA A 224 15.37 -18.24 -3.96
CA ALA A 224 14.34 -19.21 -4.32
C ALA A 224 14.50 -19.75 -5.76
N LEU A 225 14.98 -18.93 -6.70
CA LEU A 225 15.23 -19.32 -8.09
C LEU A 225 16.46 -20.24 -8.27
N THR A 226 17.44 -20.13 -7.37
CA THR A 226 18.69 -20.91 -7.43
C THR A 226 18.64 -22.19 -6.60
N ALA A 227 17.65 -22.33 -5.72
CA ALA A 227 17.45 -23.53 -4.92
C ALA A 227 16.86 -24.66 -5.78
N ASP A 228 17.55 -25.79 -5.83
CA ASP A 228 17.04 -27.02 -6.44
C ASP A 228 15.97 -27.64 -5.53
N TRP A 229 14.71 -27.25 -5.74
CA TRP A 229 13.59 -27.62 -4.88
C TRP A 229 12.68 -28.66 -5.56
N GLY A 230 12.78 -29.91 -5.09
CA GLY A 230 12.05 -31.06 -5.62
C GLY A 230 10.58 -31.12 -5.24
N GLY A 231 9.74 -30.25 -5.81
CA GLY A 231 8.31 -30.58 -6.05
C GLY A 231 7.22 -29.81 -5.28
N GLY A 232 7.51 -28.67 -4.66
CA GLY A 232 6.50 -27.79 -4.04
C GLY A 232 6.84 -26.30 -4.11
N PRO A 233 5.90 -25.39 -3.78
CA PRO A 233 6.20 -23.96 -3.73
C PRO A 233 7.24 -23.68 -2.64
N HIS A 234 8.29 -22.94 -3.01
CA HIS A 234 9.38 -22.58 -2.10
C HIS A 234 8.82 -21.73 -0.94
N PRO A 235 9.20 -21.97 0.34
CA PRO A 235 8.64 -21.23 1.49
C PRO A 235 8.75 -19.70 1.36
N LEU A 236 9.87 -19.20 0.80
CA LEU A 236 10.03 -17.78 0.48
C LEU A 236 8.99 -17.28 -0.54
N VAL A 237 8.67 -18.06 -1.58
CA VAL A 237 7.66 -17.68 -2.58
C VAL A 237 6.29 -17.57 -1.94
N SER A 238 5.86 -18.58 -1.17
CA SER A 238 4.58 -18.54 -0.46
C SER A 238 4.48 -17.37 0.53
N LEU A 239 5.59 -17.06 1.22
CA LEU A 239 5.65 -15.92 2.15
C LEU A 239 5.58 -14.58 1.42
N ILE A 240 6.29 -14.44 0.30
CA ILE A 240 6.23 -13.23 -0.53
C ILE A 240 4.82 -13.06 -1.07
N GLU A 241 4.20 -14.12 -1.59
CA GLU A 241 2.81 -14.12 -2.06
C GLU A 241 1.84 -13.65 -0.97
N ALA A 242 1.94 -14.23 0.24
CA ALA A 242 1.13 -13.82 1.39
C ALA A 242 1.37 -12.36 1.82
N GLY A 243 2.60 -11.85 1.67
CA GLY A 243 2.98 -10.47 1.98
C GLY A 243 2.74 -9.47 0.85
N SER A 244 2.44 -9.92 -0.38
CA SER A 244 2.34 -9.08 -1.58
C SER A 244 1.50 -7.83 -1.38
N PRO A 245 0.29 -7.90 -0.77
CA PRO A 245 -0.54 -6.70 -0.63
C PRO A 245 0.13 -5.61 0.19
N ILE A 246 0.80 -5.98 1.29
CA ILE A 246 1.56 -5.05 2.13
C ILE A 246 2.72 -4.44 1.35
N LEU A 247 3.48 -5.29 0.63
CA LEU A 247 4.67 -4.88 -0.13
C LEU A 247 4.31 -3.94 -1.29
N GLN A 248 3.20 -4.24 -1.99
CA GLN A 248 2.63 -3.39 -3.03
C GLN A 248 2.20 -2.04 -2.47
N GLN A 249 1.49 -2.04 -1.34
CA GLN A 249 1.03 -0.79 -0.73
C GLN A 249 2.18 0.06 -0.18
N ALA A 250 3.20 -0.57 0.42
CA ALA A 250 4.36 0.13 0.96
C ALA A 250 5.12 0.95 -0.08
N ARG A 251 5.08 0.52 -1.35
CA ARG A 251 5.71 1.26 -2.46
C ARG A 251 5.01 2.58 -2.78
N TYR A 252 3.69 2.64 -2.63
CA TYR A 252 2.87 3.76 -3.12
C TYR A 252 2.09 4.52 -2.04
N THR A 253 2.17 4.11 -0.78
CA THR A 253 1.36 4.69 0.31
C THR A 253 1.50 6.21 0.46
N THR A 254 2.70 6.77 0.24
CA THR A 254 2.95 8.22 0.27
C THR A 254 2.56 8.96 -1.02
N GLU A 255 2.37 8.23 -2.13
CA GLU A 255 1.83 8.79 -3.37
C GLU A 255 0.29 8.78 -3.36
N LEU A 256 -0.30 7.74 -2.77
CA LEU A 256 -1.74 7.59 -2.59
C LEU A 256 -2.28 8.69 -1.67
N LEU A 257 -1.65 8.87 -0.51
CA LEU A 257 -1.96 9.94 0.43
C LEU A 257 -0.71 10.79 0.61
N PRO A 258 -0.56 11.92 -0.10
CA PRO A 258 0.59 12.81 0.08
C PRO A 258 0.50 13.58 1.40
N PRO A 259 1.63 14.08 1.93
CA PRO A 259 1.62 14.96 3.11
C PRO A 259 0.78 16.20 2.85
N ARG A 260 0.13 16.70 3.91
CA ARG A 260 -0.71 17.89 3.81
C ARG A 260 0.12 19.11 3.38
N ASP A 261 -0.13 19.61 2.17
CA ASP A 261 0.41 20.88 1.74
C ASP A 261 -0.49 22.03 2.21
N ARG A 262 -0.09 22.70 3.29
CA ARG A 262 -0.80 23.88 3.83
C ARG A 262 -0.50 25.16 3.05
N THR A 263 0.41 25.15 2.07
CA THR A 263 0.70 26.36 1.28
C THR A 263 -0.47 26.77 0.39
N SER A 264 -1.31 25.82 -0.03
CA SER A 264 -2.54 26.08 -0.80
C SER A 264 -3.65 26.74 0.03
N LEU A 265 -3.72 26.47 1.33
CA LEU A 265 -4.73 27.06 2.24
C LEU A 265 -4.50 28.56 2.47
N ARG A 266 -3.24 29.01 2.53
CA ARG A 266 -2.91 30.44 2.66
C ARG A 266 -3.26 31.27 1.42
N LYS A 267 -3.38 30.66 0.24
CA LYS A 267 -3.77 31.37 -0.98
C LYS A 267 -5.28 31.64 -1.04
N ALA A 268 -6.09 30.84 -0.34
CA ALA A 268 -7.52 31.04 -0.20
C ALA A 268 -7.88 32.05 0.91
N GLU A 269 -7.08 32.13 1.98
CA GLU A 269 -7.33 33.08 3.10
C GLU A 269 -6.80 34.51 2.87
N HIS A 270 -6.02 34.75 1.80
CA HIS A 270 -5.45 36.08 1.49
C HIS A 270 -5.94 36.66 0.15
N GLY A 271 -6.94 36.03 -0.45
CA GLY A 271 -7.43 36.33 -1.79
C GLY A 271 -8.80 37.01 -1.83
N ASP A 272 -9.24 37.75 -0.81
CA ASP A 272 -10.47 38.54 -0.93
C ASP A 272 -10.56 39.71 0.06
N ASP A 273 -9.62 40.66 0.00
CA ASP A 273 -9.79 41.91 0.77
C ASP A 273 -9.16 43.15 0.13
N ARG A 274 -9.01 43.17 -1.20
CA ARG A 274 -8.57 44.37 -1.92
C ARG A 274 -9.25 44.54 -3.28
N ARG A 275 -10.39 45.23 -3.28
CA ARG A 275 -10.66 46.42 -4.13
C ARG A 275 -12.08 46.96 -3.84
N ILE A 276 -12.20 47.96 -2.97
CA ILE A 276 -12.11 49.42 -3.24
C ILE A 276 -13.46 49.96 -3.73
N SER A 277 -14.15 50.64 -2.81
CA SER A 277 -15.10 51.71 -3.09
C SER A 277 -14.41 52.83 -3.85
N GLY A 278 -15.02 53.26 -4.95
CA GLY A 278 -14.63 54.43 -5.75
C GLY A 278 -15.68 54.68 -6.81
#